data_AF-A0A5C1E5M1-F1
#
_entry.id   AF-A0A5C1E5M1-F1
#
_cell.length_a   1.000
_cell.length_b   1.000
_cell.length_c   1.000
_cell.angle_alpha   90.00
_cell.angle_beta   90.00
_cell.angle_gamma   90.00
#
_symmetry.space_group_name_H-M   'P 1'
#
loop_
_entity.id
_entity.type
_entity.pdbx_description
1 polymer ?
#
loop_
_entity_poly.entity_id
_entity_poly.type
_entity_poly.pdbx_seq_one_letter_code
_entity_poly.pdbx_strand_id
1 'polypeptide(L)'
;MKTFWQLYDWVERTFWNTLTKKLMSFLLLFLLNLFYLGVYLYQQHAVEAALQSAAVAPEVLRGVSAAFDQGWWVMLAVTAVALVWNVLQIAYLRYLIVRPIRTTTQIFDEIGRGEGDFSRDLPVTTHDELRELSESYNRFADKMRQIISEVRKMSVNIAREAVVVRKSMGETAQGAVRQGEITEQVFDSSSEAIRAIQEVTASAELISRSTDTNLQSARGSLGEMLEIVGKVQGVSDKLMRFNDTVGNLSQRSDSIRQIAALIKEIADQTNLLALNAAIEAARAGEAGRGFAVVADEVRKLAERVNVATQEITQNINDMIGLVKETQVENEVINSDIGQTRAVVERSSEQFRGMVQDFEHTSDQLNQIAAAMEQLSATNAQVHGNVTQIHTLSADVSRHMSDSERSAVELMQATEGVQELVSRFKIGRGTFDYNVEQVRAFRDRIQAALEAMRQRGIDVFDRNYRAVAGTNPQKYRVAYDEDFMRDCQGLLDDALANIKGGAFAVAVDTNGYLTAHNAKFSNPLTGDYQTDLVGNRTRRKFESPTELRAARNTNPMLLQTYIRDTGELLCDIAMPVMVDGRHWGNVRVGCNSNVLLDA
;
A
#
# COMPACT_ATOMS: atom_id res chain seq x y z
N MET A 1 -46.30 -1.06 -61.13
CA MET A 1 -44.83 -1.13 -60.89
C MET A 1 -44.41 -2.31 -60.02
N LYS A 2 -45.01 -2.56 -58.84
CA LYS A 2 -44.63 -3.72 -57.99
C LYS A 2 -44.75 -5.09 -58.68
N THR A 3 -45.82 -5.32 -59.44
CA THR A 3 -46.05 -6.58 -60.19
C THR A 3 -45.00 -6.83 -61.27
N PHE A 4 -44.53 -5.78 -61.96
CA PHE A 4 -43.46 -5.88 -62.95
C PHE A 4 -42.14 -6.32 -62.32
N TRP A 5 -41.76 -5.69 -61.20
CA TRP A 5 -40.52 -6.04 -60.50
C TRP A 5 -40.59 -7.44 -59.87
N GLN A 6 -41.75 -7.89 -59.40
CA GLN A 6 -41.96 -9.26 -58.93
C GLN A 6 -41.85 -10.28 -60.06
N LEU A 7 -42.42 -9.97 -61.23
CA LEU A 7 -42.30 -10.83 -62.41
C LEU A 7 -40.85 -10.86 -62.90
N TYR A 8 -40.17 -9.72 -62.95
CA TYR A 8 -38.76 -9.60 -63.31
C TYR A 8 -37.88 -10.42 -62.36
N ASP A 9 -38.07 -10.28 -61.04
CA ASP A 9 -37.34 -11.04 -60.02
C ASP A 9 -37.62 -12.55 -60.12
N TRP A 10 -38.86 -12.95 -60.40
CA TRP A 10 -39.20 -14.36 -60.63
C TRP A 10 -38.53 -14.92 -61.91
N VAL A 11 -38.55 -14.17 -63.01
CA VAL A 11 -37.87 -14.55 -64.25
C VAL A 11 -36.36 -14.63 -64.03
N GLU A 12 -35.76 -13.64 -63.39
CA GLU A 12 -34.31 -13.63 -63.12
C GLU A 12 -33.90 -14.81 -62.23
N ARG A 13 -34.68 -15.13 -61.20
CA ARG A 13 -34.45 -16.30 -60.32
C ARG A 13 -34.64 -17.64 -60.99
N THR A 14 -35.68 -17.78 -61.80
CA THR A 14 -36.09 -19.09 -62.33
C THR A 14 -35.26 -19.44 -63.56
N PHE A 15 -35.07 -18.46 -64.41
CA PHE A 15 -34.57 -18.64 -65.74
C PHE A 15 -33.12 -18.15 -65.81
N TRP A 16 -32.84 -16.91 -65.40
CA TRP A 16 -31.53 -16.26 -65.60
C TRP A 16 -30.69 -16.16 -64.32
N ASN A 17 -30.55 -17.26 -63.58
CA ASN A 17 -29.88 -17.28 -62.27
C ASN A 17 -28.36 -17.46 -62.30
N THR A 18 -27.74 -17.42 -63.47
CA THR A 18 -26.27 -17.45 -63.64
C THR A 18 -25.88 -16.53 -64.80
N LEU A 19 -24.68 -15.99 -64.74
CA LEU A 19 -24.09 -15.19 -65.81
C LEU A 19 -24.04 -16.00 -67.11
N THR A 20 -23.70 -17.29 -66.99
CA THR A 20 -23.66 -18.21 -68.13
C THR A 20 -25.01 -18.35 -68.81
N LYS A 21 -26.11 -18.54 -68.05
CA LYS A 21 -27.47 -18.59 -68.64
C LYS A 21 -27.90 -17.26 -69.25
N LYS A 22 -27.56 -16.15 -68.61
CA LYS A 22 -27.77 -14.80 -69.16
C LYS A 22 -27.05 -14.66 -70.50
N LEU A 23 -25.78 -15.03 -70.56
CA LEU A 23 -24.95 -14.99 -71.76
C LEU A 23 -25.46 -15.93 -72.87
N MET A 24 -25.86 -17.16 -72.52
CA MET A 24 -26.40 -18.15 -73.47
C MET A 24 -27.74 -17.73 -74.06
N SER A 25 -28.59 -17.03 -73.30
CA SER A 25 -29.86 -16.49 -73.81
C SER A 25 -29.67 -15.57 -75.02
N PHE A 26 -28.49 -14.96 -75.17
CA PHE A 26 -28.17 -14.07 -76.28
C PHE A 26 -27.88 -14.80 -77.59
N LEU A 27 -27.39 -16.04 -77.53
CA LEU A 27 -27.11 -16.85 -78.73
C LEU A 27 -28.40 -17.37 -79.39
N LEU A 28 -29.51 -17.44 -78.65
CA LEU A 28 -30.75 -18.07 -79.13
C LEU A 28 -31.35 -17.34 -80.34
N LEU A 29 -31.37 -16.00 -80.33
CA LEU A 29 -31.91 -15.21 -81.43
C LEU A 29 -30.95 -15.15 -82.64
N PHE A 30 -29.65 -15.22 -82.40
CA PHE A 30 -28.65 -15.33 -83.45
C PHE A 30 -28.75 -16.69 -84.17
N LEU A 31 -28.86 -17.78 -83.42
CA LEU A 31 -29.03 -19.13 -83.97
C LEU A 31 -30.34 -19.24 -84.77
N LEU A 32 -31.42 -18.61 -84.30
CA LEU A 32 -32.70 -18.56 -85.03
C LEU A 32 -32.57 -17.81 -86.37
N ASN A 33 -31.85 -16.68 -86.38
CA ASN A 33 -31.58 -15.92 -87.61
C ASN A 33 -30.74 -16.73 -88.61
N LEU A 34 -29.69 -17.41 -88.14
CA LEU A 34 -28.80 -18.22 -88.97
C LEU A 34 -29.52 -19.46 -89.53
N PHE A 35 -30.42 -20.06 -88.74
CA PHE A 35 -31.29 -21.13 -89.21
C PHE A 35 -32.25 -20.65 -90.31
N TYR A 36 -32.91 -19.50 -90.12
CA TYR A 36 -33.81 -18.92 -91.13
C TYR A 36 -33.06 -18.60 -92.44
N LEU A 37 -31.85 -18.05 -92.34
CA LEU A 37 -30.97 -17.81 -93.49
C LEU A 37 -30.67 -19.11 -94.25
N GLY A 38 -30.34 -20.18 -93.53
CA GLY A 38 -30.11 -21.50 -94.13
C GLY A 38 -31.35 -22.04 -94.86
N VAL A 39 -32.54 -21.88 -94.26
CA VAL A 39 -33.81 -22.29 -94.89
C VAL A 39 -34.09 -21.47 -96.15
N TYR A 40 -33.86 -20.16 -96.12
CA TYR A 40 -34.07 -19.28 -97.28
C TYR A 40 -33.15 -19.66 -98.45
N LEU A 41 -31.84 -19.82 -98.20
CA LEU A 41 -30.87 -20.22 -99.22
C LEU A 41 -31.18 -21.61 -99.80
N TYR A 42 -31.60 -22.55 -98.95
CA TYR A 42 -32.04 -23.87 -99.40
C TYR A 42 -33.27 -23.79 -100.31
N GLN A 43 -34.29 -23.02 -99.93
CA GLN A 43 -35.49 -22.83 -100.76
C GLN A 43 -35.17 -22.15 -102.08
N GLN A 44 -34.29 -21.14 -102.07
CA GLN A 44 -33.85 -20.46 -103.29
C GLN A 44 -33.18 -21.43 -104.26
N HIS A 45 -32.19 -22.20 -103.81
CA HIS A 45 -31.52 -23.18 -104.65
C HIS A 45 -32.45 -24.28 -105.16
N ALA A 46 -33.35 -24.79 -104.31
CA ALA A 46 -34.29 -25.83 -104.71
C ALA A 46 -35.24 -25.36 -105.81
N VAL A 47 -35.73 -24.12 -105.72
CA VAL A 47 -36.64 -23.54 -106.72
C VAL A 47 -35.88 -23.18 -108.01
N GLU A 48 -34.67 -22.62 -107.92
CA GLU A 48 -33.83 -22.36 -109.10
C GLU A 48 -33.51 -23.66 -109.88
N ALA A 49 -33.15 -24.74 -109.18
CA ALA A 49 -32.88 -26.05 -109.79
C ALA A 49 -34.13 -26.67 -110.43
N ALA A 50 -35.30 -26.54 -109.79
CA ALA A 50 -36.57 -27.01 -110.34
C ALA A 50 -37.01 -26.22 -111.59
N LEU A 51 -36.75 -24.92 -111.64
CA LEU A 51 -37.09 -24.07 -112.79
C LEU A 51 -36.16 -24.30 -113.99
N GLN A 52 -34.86 -24.53 -113.74
CA GLN A 52 -33.89 -24.83 -114.81
C GLN A 52 -34.15 -26.17 -115.50
N SER A 53 -34.62 -27.17 -114.75
CA SER A 53 -34.94 -28.51 -115.29
C SER A 53 -36.25 -28.55 -116.10
N ALA A 54 -37.15 -27.57 -115.92
CA ALA A 54 -38.48 -27.55 -116.53
C ALA A 54 -38.61 -26.69 -117.82
N ALA A 55 -37.51 -26.11 -118.34
CA ALA A 55 -37.48 -25.30 -119.57
C ALA A 55 -38.56 -24.19 -119.64
N VAL A 56 -38.84 -23.55 -118.50
CA VAL A 56 -39.93 -22.59 -118.33
C VAL A 56 -39.64 -21.28 -119.08
N ALA A 57 -40.68 -20.62 -119.62
CA ALA A 57 -40.56 -19.35 -120.32
C ALA A 57 -39.82 -18.28 -119.48
N PRO A 58 -38.98 -17.42 -120.10
CA PRO A 58 -38.16 -16.43 -119.40
C PRO A 58 -38.95 -15.46 -118.50
N GLU A 59 -40.22 -15.24 -118.82
CA GLU A 59 -41.14 -14.37 -118.08
C GLU A 59 -41.52 -14.95 -116.71
N VAL A 60 -41.71 -16.28 -116.61
CA VAL A 60 -42.00 -16.96 -115.35
C VAL A 60 -40.76 -17.00 -114.45
N LEU A 61 -39.58 -17.22 -115.05
CA LEU A 61 -38.29 -17.13 -114.36
C LEU A 61 -38.08 -15.75 -113.73
N ARG A 62 -38.42 -14.67 -114.44
CA ARG A 62 -38.39 -13.29 -113.90
C ARG A 62 -39.40 -13.06 -112.78
N GLY A 63 -40.61 -13.64 -112.89
CA GLY A 63 -41.62 -13.53 -111.84
C GLY A 63 -41.20 -14.22 -110.54
N VAL A 64 -40.55 -15.39 -110.64
CA VAL A 64 -40.04 -16.11 -109.47
C VAL A 64 -38.79 -15.46 -108.90
N SER A 65 -37.86 -14.95 -109.74
CA SER A 65 -36.70 -14.20 -109.24
C SER A 65 -37.13 -12.93 -108.50
N ALA A 66 -38.15 -12.22 -108.98
CA ALA A 66 -38.70 -11.06 -108.28
C ALA A 66 -39.34 -11.41 -106.92
N ALA A 67 -39.92 -12.61 -106.78
CA ALA A 67 -40.41 -13.10 -105.49
C ALA A 67 -39.25 -13.40 -104.51
N PHE A 68 -38.13 -13.91 -105.01
CA PHE A 68 -36.91 -14.07 -104.21
C PHE A 68 -36.30 -12.73 -103.82
N ASP A 69 -36.31 -11.73 -104.71
CA ASP A 69 -35.87 -10.36 -104.39
C ASP A 69 -36.69 -9.75 -103.24
N GLN A 70 -38.00 -10.03 -103.18
CA GLN A 70 -38.84 -9.63 -102.05
C GLN A 70 -38.45 -10.36 -100.76
N GLY A 71 -38.13 -11.65 -100.84
CA GLY A 71 -37.60 -12.43 -99.73
C GLY A 71 -36.25 -11.93 -99.22
N TRP A 72 -35.39 -11.42 -100.12
CA TRP A 72 -34.11 -10.81 -99.77
C TRP A 72 -34.29 -9.54 -98.93
N TRP A 73 -35.27 -8.69 -99.26
CA TRP A 73 -35.61 -7.52 -98.44
C TRP A 73 -36.14 -7.90 -97.04
N VAL A 74 -36.93 -8.97 -96.94
CA VAL A 74 -37.37 -9.50 -95.64
C VAL A 74 -36.18 -10.01 -94.84
N MET A 75 -35.26 -10.73 -95.46
CA MET A 75 -34.04 -11.21 -94.82
C MET A 75 -33.16 -10.04 -94.32
N LEU A 76 -32.99 -8.99 -95.12
CA LEU A 76 -32.28 -7.77 -94.71
C LEU A 76 -32.98 -7.10 -93.52
N ALA A 77 -34.30 -7.01 -93.52
CA ALA A 77 -35.07 -6.44 -92.40
C ALA A 77 -34.89 -7.27 -91.12
N VAL A 78 -34.99 -8.60 -91.20
CA VAL A 78 -34.79 -9.50 -90.05
C VAL A 78 -33.34 -9.41 -89.54
N THR A 79 -32.36 -9.29 -90.43
CA THR A 79 -30.95 -9.11 -90.07
C THR A 79 -30.72 -7.75 -89.40
N ALA A 80 -31.34 -6.68 -89.90
CA ALA A 80 -31.28 -5.35 -89.29
C ALA A 80 -31.91 -5.34 -87.89
N VAL A 81 -33.06 -6.00 -87.70
CA VAL A 81 -33.68 -6.18 -86.39
C VAL A 81 -32.77 -6.97 -85.45
N ALA A 82 -32.13 -8.04 -85.94
CA ALA A 82 -31.17 -8.82 -85.15
C ALA A 82 -29.93 -7.99 -84.76
N LEU A 83 -29.47 -7.08 -85.63
CA LEU A 83 -28.36 -6.16 -85.32
C LEU A 83 -28.76 -5.15 -84.24
N VAL A 84 -29.92 -4.52 -84.36
CA VAL A 84 -30.46 -3.61 -83.34
C VAL A 84 -30.61 -4.33 -82.00
N TRP A 85 -31.12 -5.56 -82.03
CA TRP A 85 -31.23 -6.40 -80.84
C TRP A 85 -29.86 -6.71 -80.21
N ASN A 86 -28.83 -7.01 -81.01
CA ASN A 86 -27.46 -7.17 -80.52
C ASN A 86 -26.91 -5.91 -79.84
N VAL A 87 -27.15 -4.73 -80.42
CA VAL A 87 -26.74 -3.45 -79.81
C VAL A 87 -27.45 -3.25 -78.46
N LEU A 88 -28.75 -3.53 -78.39
CA LEU A 88 -29.51 -3.48 -77.13
C LEU A 88 -28.99 -4.50 -76.10
N GLN A 89 -28.60 -5.70 -76.53
CA GLN A 89 -27.99 -6.72 -75.67
C GLN A 89 -26.64 -6.27 -75.11
N ILE A 90 -25.77 -5.67 -75.94
CA ILE A 90 -24.49 -5.12 -75.48
C ILE A 90 -24.72 -4.01 -74.45
N ALA A 91 -25.69 -3.12 -74.70
CA ALA A 91 -26.07 -2.09 -73.74
C ALA A 91 -26.61 -2.69 -72.43
N TYR A 92 -27.44 -3.74 -72.52
CA TYR A 92 -27.96 -4.48 -71.36
C TYR A 92 -26.84 -5.16 -70.57
N LEU A 93 -25.90 -5.84 -71.23
CA LEU A 93 -24.73 -6.46 -70.60
C LEU A 93 -23.83 -5.44 -69.89
N ARG A 94 -23.61 -4.29 -70.52
CA ARG A 94 -22.87 -3.18 -69.91
C ARG A 94 -23.57 -2.68 -68.64
N TYR A 95 -24.90 -2.60 -68.65
CA TYR A 95 -25.66 -2.18 -67.47
C TYR A 95 -25.68 -3.25 -66.37
N LEU A 96 -25.81 -4.52 -66.72
CA LEU A 96 -26.00 -5.62 -65.77
C LEU A 96 -24.69 -6.14 -65.16
N ILE A 97 -23.59 -6.16 -65.93
CA ILE A 97 -22.30 -6.73 -65.50
C ILE A 97 -21.28 -5.63 -65.20
N VAL A 98 -21.04 -4.73 -66.17
CA VAL A 98 -19.94 -3.75 -66.06
C VAL A 98 -20.19 -2.75 -64.94
N ARG A 99 -21.45 -2.34 -64.72
CA ARG A 99 -21.78 -1.40 -63.64
C ARG A 99 -21.54 -2.00 -62.24
N PRO A 100 -22.08 -3.18 -61.87
CA PRO A 100 -21.75 -3.79 -60.58
C PRO A 100 -20.25 -4.06 -60.39
N ILE A 101 -19.55 -4.57 -61.42
CA ILE A 101 -18.10 -4.79 -61.33
C ILE A 101 -17.37 -3.47 -61.04
N ARG A 102 -17.71 -2.38 -61.73
CA ARG A 102 -17.12 -1.06 -61.45
C ARG A 102 -17.40 -0.58 -60.03
N THR A 103 -18.63 -0.77 -59.53
CA THR A 103 -18.96 -0.44 -58.14
C THR A 103 -18.12 -1.24 -57.15
N THR A 104 -17.97 -2.56 -57.38
CA THR A 104 -17.11 -3.41 -56.55
C THR A 104 -15.66 -2.95 -56.61
N THR A 105 -15.11 -2.72 -57.80
CA THR A 105 -13.73 -2.22 -57.96
C THR A 105 -13.54 -0.87 -57.25
N GLN A 106 -14.50 0.04 -57.34
CA GLN A 106 -14.44 1.33 -56.64
C GLN A 106 -14.39 1.16 -55.13
N ILE A 107 -15.23 0.31 -54.55
CA ILE A 107 -15.22 0.06 -53.10
C ILE A 107 -13.92 -0.61 -52.65
N PHE A 108 -13.40 -1.57 -53.41
CA PHE A 108 -12.11 -2.18 -53.12
C PHE A 108 -10.94 -1.18 -53.26
N ASP A 109 -11.00 -0.27 -54.25
CA ASP A 109 -9.99 0.78 -54.44
C ASP A 109 -10.08 1.84 -53.33
N GLU A 110 -11.29 2.20 -52.87
CA GLU A 110 -11.51 3.07 -51.70
C GLU A 110 -10.93 2.44 -50.43
N ILE A 111 -11.12 1.13 -50.22
CA ILE A 111 -10.55 0.40 -49.08
C ILE A 111 -9.03 0.30 -49.20
N GLY A 112 -8.50 0.04 -50.40
CA GLY A 112 -7.08 -0.20 -50.64
C GLY A 112 -6.21 1.06 -50.72
N ARG A 113 -6.75 2.18 -51.21
CA ARG A 113 -6.04 3.48 -51.29
C ARG A 113 -6.36 4.42 -50.14
N GLY A 114 -7.51 4.24 -49.48
CA GLY A 114 -7.99 5.09 -48.38
C GLY A 114 -7.69 4.51 -46.99
N GLU A 115 -8.41 5.01 -45.98
CA GLU A 115 -8.23 4.60 -44.57
C GLU A 115 -8.85 3.23 -44.23
N GLY A 116 -9.23 2.41 -45.22
CA GLY A 116 -9.90 1.12 -45.00
C GLY A 116 -11.34 1.30 -44.50
N ASP A 117 -12.18 1.94 -45.31
CA ASP A 117 -13.59 2.17 -44.99
C ASP A 117 -14.44 0.90 -45.22
N PHE A 118 -14.70 0.18 -44.14
CA PHE A 118 -15.60 -0.96 -44.13
C PHE A 118 -17.05 -0.56 -43.84
N SER A 119 -17.43 0.72 -43.72
CA SER A 119 -18.80 1.10 -43.33
C SER A 119 -19.88 0.75 -44.35
N ARG A 120 -19.51 0.42 -45.60
CA ARG A 120 -20.44 0.17 -46.71
C ARG A 120 -20.46 -1.29 -47.13
N ASP A 121 -21.66 -1.79 -47.39
CA ASP A 121 -21.90 -3.09 -48.02
C ASP A 121 -22.00 -2.96 -49.54
N LEU A 122 -21.60 -4.00 -50.25
CA LEU A 122 -21.87 -4.13 -51.68
C LEU A 122 -23.36 -4.39 -51.91
N PRO A 123 -23.97 -3.69 -52.89
CA PRO A 123 -25.37 -3.87 -53.20
C PRO A 123 -25.60 -5.25 -53.85
N VAL A 124 -26.69 -5.90 -53.43
CA VAL A 124 -27.05 -7.25 -53.87
C VAL A 124 -28.13 -7.17 -54.96
N THR A 125 -27.75 -6.71 -56.15
CA THR A 125 -28.71 -6.30 -57.21
C THR A 125 -29.11 -7.39 -58.19
N THR A 126 -28.27 -8.39 -58.43
CA THR A 126 -28.49 -9.49 -59.42
C THR A 126 -28.73 -10.81 -58.70
N HIS A 127 -29.14 -11.88 -59.39
CA HIS A 127 -29.29 -13.24 -58.81
C HIS A 127 -28.26 -14.24 -59.33
N ASP A 128 -27.12 -13.74 -59.79
CA ASP A 128 -26.04 -14.51 -60.40
C ASP A 128 -24.78 -14.49 -59.52
N GLU A 129 -23.65 -14.93 -60.07
CA GLU A 129 -22.34 -15.00 -59.42
C GLU A 129 -21.88 -13.62 -58.88
N LEU A 130 -22.38 -12.49 -59.44
CA LEU A 130 -22.09 -11.16 -58.90
C LEU A 130 -22.79 -10.92 -57.55
N ARG A 131 -23.98 -11.50 -57.31
CA ARG A 131 -24.58 -11.49 -55.97
C ARG A 131 -23.77 -12.31 -55.00
N GLU A 132 -23.34 -13.50 -55.39
CA GLU A 132 -22.53 -14.35 -54.51
C GLU A 132 -21.23 -13.65 -54.11
N LEU A 133 -20.62 -12.91 -55.04
CA LEU A 133 -19.48 -12.02 -54.78
C LEU A 133 -19.85 -10.90 -53.77
N SER A 134 -20.94 -10.16 -54.01
CA SER A 134 -21.39 -9.11 -53.09
C SER A 134 -21.67 -9.63 -51.69
N GLU A 135 -22.39 -10.75 -51.56
CA GLU A 135 -22.70 -11.37 -50.27
C GLU A 135 -21.45 -11.90 -49.57
N SER A 136 -20.53 -12.52 -50.30
CA SER A 136 -19.26 -13.02 -49.74
C SER A 136 -18.39 -11.88 -49.23
N TYR A 137 -18.32 -10.77 -49.98
CA TYR A 137 -17.66 -9.56 -49.53
C TYR A 137 -18.34 -8.95 -48.31
N ASN A 138 -19.68 -8.86 -48.26
CA ASN A 138 -20.39 -8.31 -47.11
C ASN A 138 -20.10 -9.12 -45.83
N ARG A 139 -20.06 -10.47 -45.95
CA ARG A 139 -19.63 -11.33 -44.84
C ARG A 139 -18.19 -11.08 -44.41
N PHE A 140 -17.27 -10.88 -45.36
CA PHE A 140 -15.87 -10.53 -45.08
C PHE A 140 -15.76 -9.17 -44.38
N ALA A 141 -16.44 -8.14 -44.91
CA ALA A 141 -16.49 -6.81 -44.34
C ALA A 141 -17.05 -6.84 -42.91
N ASP A 142 -18.13 -7.59 -42.67
CA ASP A 142 -18.68 -7.78 -41.33
C ASP A 142 -17.69 -8.43 -40.34
N LYS A 143 -16.90 -9.41 -40.80
CA LYS A 143 -15.85 -10.01 -39.98
C LYS A 143 -14.72 -9.04 -39.69
N MET A 144 -14.30 -8.24 -40.67
CA MET A 144 -13.32 -7.18 -40.46
C MET A 144 -13.83 -6.12 -39.47
N ARG A 145 -15.08 -5.67 -39.63
CA ARG A 145 -15.77 -4.76 -38.69
C ARG A 145 -15.75 -5.31 -37.26
N GLN A 146 -16.03 -6.61 -37.07
CA GLN A 146 -15.98 -7.26 -35.76
C GLN A 146 -14.57 -7.27 -35.17
N ILE A 147 -13.56 -7.68 -35.95
CA ILE A 147 -12.16 -7.73 -35.49
C ILE A 147 -11.67 -6.33 -35.09
N ILE A 148 -11.90 -5.32 -35.93
CA ILE A 148 -11.49 -3.93 -35.68
C ILE A 148 -12.19 -3.40 -34.41
N SER A 149 -13.48 -3.68 -34.24
CA SER A 149 -14.23 -3.29 -33.03
C SER A 149 -13.64 -3.93 -31.76
N GLU A 150 -13.35 -5.23 -31.78
CA GLU A 150 -12.78 -5.93 -30.63
C GLU A 150 -11.36 -5.47 -30.30
N VAL A 151 -10.52 -5.21 -31.32
CA VAL A 151 -9.17 -4.65 -31.10
C VAL A 151 -9.26 -3.25 -30.48
N ARG A 152 -10.21 -2.41 -30.91
CA ARG A 152 -10.44 -1.09 -30.27
C ARG A 152 -10.81 -1.23 -28.81
N LYS A 153 -11.81 -2.07 -28.50
CA LYS A 153 -12.25 -2.29 -27.11
C LYS A 153 -11.12 -2.80 -26.24
N MET A 154 -10.38 -3.80 -26.72
CA MET A 154 -9.23 -4.36 -26.00
C MET A 154 -8.17 -3.29 -25.75
N SER A 155 -7.86 -2.48 -26.75
CA SER A 155 -6.87 -1.42 -26.61
C SER A 155 -7.32 -0.34 -25.62
N VAL A 156 -8.58 0.08 -25.63
CA VAL A 156 -9.10 1.04 -24.63
C VAL A 156 -9.02 0.46 -23.21
N ASN A 157 -9.36 -0.82 -23.03
CA ASN A 157 -9.24 -1.50 -21.74
C ASN A 157 -7.78 -1.60 -21.27
N ILE A 158 -6.84 -2.02 -22.12
CA ILE A 158 -5.42 -2.10 -21.76
C ILE A 158 -4.88 -0.72 -21.34
N ALA A 159 -5.23 0.33 -22.09
CA ALA A 159 -4.80 1.70 -21.76
C ALA A 159 -5.35 2.16 -20.40
N ARG A 160 -6.62 1.84 -20.10
CA ARG A 160 -7.21 2.10 -18.78
C ARG A 160 -6.45 1.38 -17.67
N GLU A 161 -6.28 0.06 -17.79
CA GLU A 161 -5.65 -0.73 -16.74
C GLU A 161 -4.20 -0.29 -16.52
N ALA A 162 -3.46 0.05 -17.59
CA ALA A 162 -2.10 0.59 -17.48
C ALA A 162 -2.04 1.89 -16.66
N VAL A 163 -3.04 2.78 -16.82
CA VAL A 163 -3.14 4.03 -16.05
C VAL A 163 -3.45 3.75 -14.57
N VAL A 164 -4.33 2.79 -14.27
CA VAL A 164 -4.66 2.39 -12.89
C VAL A 164 -3.44 1.75 -12.21
N VAL A 165 -2.74 0.84 -12.90
CA VAL A 165 -1.50 0.23 -12.43
C VAL A 165 -0.48 1.31 -12.13
N ARG A 166 -0.24 2.25 -13.05
CA ARG A 166 0.71 3.36 -12.83
C ARG A 166 0.41 4.16 -11.55
N LYS A 167 -0.87 4.43 -11.27
CA LYS A 167 -1.27 5.12 -10.04
C LYS A 167 -0.94 4.28 -8.80
N SER A 168 -1.32 3.01 -8.79
CA SER A 168 -1.05 2.09 -7.67
C SER A 168 0.45 1.91 -7.41
N MET A 169 1.26 1.93 -8.47
CA MET A 169 2.71 1.91 -8.38
C MET A 169 3.28 3.14 -7.70
N GLY A 170 2.78 4.34 -8.03
CA GLY A 170 3.18 5.58 -7.36
C GLY A 170 2.84 5.59 -5.87
N GLU A 171 1.65 5.10 -5.50
CA GLU A 171 1.23 4.95 -4.10
C GLU A 171 2.11 3.94 -3.35
N THR A 172 2.45 2.82 -3.99
CA THR A 172 3.33 1.78 -3.42
C THR A 172 4.76 2.30 -3.24
N ALA A 173 5.29 3.07 -4.21
CA ALA A 173 6.60 3.69 -4.11
C ALA A 173 6.68 4.68 -2.94
N GLN A 174 5.65 5.51 -2.74
CA GLN A 174 5.55 6.39 -1.57
C GLN A 174 5.45 5.60 -0.26
N GLY A 175 4.68 4.51 -0.25
CA GLY A 175 4.60 3.60 0.89
C GLY A 175 5.96 3.02 1.27
N ALA A 176 6.76 2.62 0.28
CA ALA A 176 8.11 2.10 0.48
C ALA A 176 9.07 3.16 1.04
N VAL A 177 8.99 4.41 0.59
CA VAL A 177 9.78 5.52 1.17
C VAL A 177 9.45 5.73 2.64
N ARG A 178 8.15 5.79 2.98
CA ARG A 178 7.70 5.95 4.37
C ARG A 178 8.09 4.75 5.24
N GLN A 179 8.09 3.54 4.69
CA GLN A 179 8.59 2.35 5.38
C GLN A 179 10.08 2.46 5.69
N GLY A 180 10.88 3.03 4.78
CA GLY A 180 12.29 3.34 5.01
C GLY A 180 12.50 4.29 6.20
N GLU A 181 11.75 5.39 6.25
CA GLU A 181 11.81 6.38 7.35
C GLU A 181 11.46 5.76 8.72
N ILE A 182 10.41 4.94 8.78
CA ILE A 182 10.02 4.23 10.01
C ILE A 182 11.13 3.25 10.44
N THR A 183 11.77 2.60 9.47
CA THR A 183 12.83 1.63 9.75
C THR A 183 14.07 2.31 10.34
N GLU A 184 14.41 3.52 9.88
CA GLU A 184 15.48 4.34 10.48
C GLU A 184 15.17 4.71 11.94
N GLN A 185 13.93 5.09 12.25
CA GLN A 185 13.51 5.38 13.63
C GLN A 185 13.62 4.15 14.55
N VAL A 186 13.25 2.96 14.04
CA VAL A 186 13.40 1.70 14.80
C VAL A 186 14.88 1.36 14.99
N PHE A 187 15.73 1.64 14.01
CA PHE A 187 17.18 1.45 14.12
C PHE A 187 17.79 2.28 15.26
N ASP A 188 17.42 3.55 15.35
CA ASP A 188 17.88 4.45 16.41
C ASP A 188 17.38 3.99 17.78
N SER A 189 16.10 3.63 17.89
CA SER A 189 15.49 3.11 19.11
C SER A 189 16.16 1.82 19.59
N SER A 190 16.48 0.93 18.66
CA SER A 190 17.21 -0.32 18.95
C SER A 190 18.64 -0.05 19.42
N SER A 191 19.31 0.95 18.85
CA SER A 191 20.66 1.36 19.28
C SER A 191 20.64 1.97 20.69
N GLU A 192 19.60 2.75 21.02
CA GLU A 192 19.38 3.25 22.37
C GLU A 192 19.08 2.13 23.37
N ALA A 193 18.29 1.13 22.98
CA ALA A 193 18.02 -0.04 23.80
C ALA A 193 19.30 -0.82 24.17
N ILE A 194 20.27 -0.98 23.25
CA ILE A 194 21.58 -1.59 23.57
C ILE A 194 22.32 -0.80 24.65
N ARG A 195 22.32 0.54 24.58
CA ARG A 195 22.98 1.36 25.59
C ARG A 195 22.32 1.19 26.96
N ALA A 196 21.00 1.21 27.01
CA ALA A 196 20.26 0.97 28.25
C ALA A 196 20.53 -0.44 28.81
N ILE A 197 20.62 -1.46 27.94
CA ILE A 197 20.96 -2.83 28.34
C ILE A 197 22.35 -2.90 28.99
N GLN A 198 23.34 -2.23 28.38
CA GLN A 198 24.70 -2.18 28.92
C GLN A 198 24.75 -1.48 30.28
N GLU A 199 24.01 -0.38 30.44
CA GLU A 199 23.94 0.37 31.69
C GLU A 199 23.30 -0.43 32.84
N VAL A 200 22.20 -1.15 32.55
CA VAL A 200 21.55 -2.04 33.53
C VAL A 200 22.48 -3.21 33.89
N THR A 201 23.19 -3.78 32.93
CA THR A 201 24.15 -4.87 33.16
C THR A 201 25.29 -4.40 34.07
N ALA A 202 25.89 -3.24 33.77
CA ALA A 202 26.94 -2.65 34.60
C ALA A 202 26.44 -2.33 36.03
N SER A 203 25.21 -1.83 36.15
CA SER A 203 24.58 -1.57 37.45
C SER A 203 24.36 -2.85 38.24
N ALA A 204 23.85 -3.91 37.60
CA ALA A 204 23.65 -5.21 38.23
C ALA A 204 24.97 -5.82 38.73
N GLU A 205 26.07 -5.70 37.97
CA GLU A 205 27.40 -6.13 38.42
C GLU A 205 27.89 -5.35 39.64
N LEU A 206 27.70 -4.03 39.66
CA LEU A 206 28.09 -3.19 40.80
C LEU A 206 27.30 -3.56 42.06
N ILE A 207 25.98 -3.77 41.92
CA ILE A 207 25.13 -4.21 43.03
C ILE A 207 25.57 -5.61 43.48
N SER A 208 25.87 -6.53 42.56
CA SER A 208 26.34 -7.88 42.89
C SER A 208 27.60 -7.86 43.75
N ARG A 209 28.62 -7.08 43.36
CA ARG A 209 29.85 -6.91 44.15
C ARG A 209 29.58 -6.31 45.53
N SER A 210 28.68 -5.33 45.62
CA SER A 210 28.29 -4.71 46.89
C SER A 210 27.57 -5.72 47.80
N THR A 211 26.63 -6.49 47.24
CA THR A 211 25.90 -7.55 47.95
C THR A 211 26.84 -8.63 48.48
N ASP A 212 27.83 -9.07 47.69
CA ASP A 212 28.83 -10.05 48.12
C ASP A 212 29.69 -9.54 49.29
N THR A 213 30.13 -8.27 49.21
CA THR A 213 30.88 -7.62 50.29
C THR A 213 30.05 -7.52 51.58
N ASN A 214 28.76 -7.17 51.45
CA ASN A 214 27.84 -7.08 52.59
C ASN A 214 27.50 -8.45 53.16
N LEU A 215 27.35 -9.48 52.31
CA LEU A 215 27.16 -10.87 52.72
C LEU A 215 28.35 -11.38 53.54
N GLN A 216 29.57 -11.11 53.07
CA GLN A 216 30.80 -11.47 53.80
C GLN A 216 30.86 -10.76 55.16
N SER A 217 30.50 -9.48 55.20
CA SER A 217 30.46 -8.69 56.45
C SER A 217 29.41 -9.23 57.43
N ALA A 218 28.20 -9.52 56.95
CA ALA A 218 27.13 -10.09 57.77
C ALA A 218 27.49 -11.49 58.32
N ARG A 219 28.14 -12.34 57.50
CA ARG A 219 28.67 -13.64 57.95
C ARG A 219 29.75 -13.47 59.02
N GLY A 220 30.64 -12.48 58.86
CA GLY A 220 31.65 -12.12 59.85
C GLY A 220 31.02 -11.71 61.18
N SER A 221 30.10 -10.75 61.17
CA SER A 221 29.41 -10.27 62.37
C SER A 221 28.55 -11.36 63.04
N LEU A 222 27.93 -12.26 62.26
CA LEU A 222 27.25 -13.43 62.81
C LEU A 222 28.22 -14.36 63.57
N GLY A 223 29.41 -14.59 63.01
CA GLY A 223 30.48 -15.36 63.66
C GLY A 223 30.91 -14.73 64.98
N GLU A 224 31.15 -13.42 65.00
CA GLU A 224 31.50 -12.66 66.20
C GLU A 224 30.40 -12.75 67.27
N MET A 225 29.14 -12.60 66.89
CA MET A 225 28.02 -12.72 67.83
C MET A 225 27.93 -14.12 68.45
N LEU A 226 28.13 -15.19 67.67
CA LEU A 226 28.17 -16.56 68.17
C LEU A 226 29.33 -16.77 69.16
N GLU A 227 30.49 -16.14 68.93
CA GLU A 227 31.60 -16.15 69.88
C GLU A 227 31.24 -15.42 71.18
N ILE A 228 30.57 -14.27 71.08
CA ILE A 228 30.10 -13.52 72.26
C ILE A 228 29.09 -14.35 73.06
N VAL A 229 28.15 -15.07 72.43
CA VAL A 229 27.25 -15.99 73.12
C VAL A 229 28.05 -17.01 73.96
N GLY A 230 29.09 -17.61 73.37
CA GLY A 230 29.96 -18.55 74.08
C GLY A 230 30.68 -17.91 75.28
N LYS A 231 31.17 -16.67 75.12
CA LYS A 231 31.82 -15.91 76.19
C LYS A 231 30.85 -15.53 77.32
N VAL A 232 29.65 -15.07 76.99
CA VAL A 232 28.59 -14.72 77.96
C VAL A 232 28.17 -15.94 78.76
N GLN A 233 28.00 -17.09 78.11
CA GLN A 233 27.74 -18.36 78.81
C GLN A 233 28.88 -18.72 79.77
N GLY A 234 30.14 -18.58 79.33
CA GLY A 234 31.30 -18.84 80.18
C GLY A 234 31.42 -17.88 81.38
N VAL A 235 30.97 -16.63 81.26
CA VAL A 235 30.89 -15.68 82.39
C VAL A 235 29.77 -16.08 83.36
N SER A 236 28.59 -16.48 82.84
CA SER A 236 27.49 -16.99 83.67
C SER A 236 27.92 -18.20 84.52
N ASP A 237 28.65 -19.16 83.93
CA ASP A 237 29.18 -20.33 84.63
C ASP A 237 30.23 -19.99 85.70
N LYS A 238 31.01 -18.92 85.49
CA LYS A 238 31.98 -18.43 86.49
C LYS A 238 31.26 -17.74 87.65
N LEU A 239 30.20 -16.99 87.38
CA LEU A 239 29.41 -16.32 88.40
C LEU A 239 28.60 -17.28 89.26
N MET A 240 28.05 -18.35 88.70
CA MET A 240 27.41 -19.40 89.50
C MET A 240 28.37 -19.98 90.54
N ARG A 241 29.60 -20.34 90.13
CA ARG A 241 30.64 -20.82 91.05
C ARG A 241 31.09 -19.77 92.06
N PHE A 242 31.13 -18.50 91.66
CA PHE A 242 31.44 -17.41 92.57
C PHE A 242 30.34 -17.25 93.64
N ASN A 243 29.07 -17.35 93.25
CA ASN A 243 27.94 -17.27 94.17
C ASN A 243 27.95 -18.42 95.19
N ASP A 244 28.27 -19.64 94.75
CA ASP A 244 28.50 -20.79 95.65
C ASP A 244 29.63 -20.53 96.65
N THR A 245 30.73 -19.92 96.19
CA THR A 245 31.88 -19.59 97.04
C THR A 245 31.52 -18.55 98.09
N VAL A 246 30.80 -17.49 97.70
CA VAL A 246 30.30 -16.44 98.61
C VAL A 246 29.29 -17.02 99.60
N GLY A 247 28.40 -17.91 99.17
CA GLY A 247 27.47 -18.62 100.05
C GLY A 247 28.18 -19.48 101.10
N ASN A 248 29.21 -20.23 100.69
CA ASN A 248 30.06 -20.98 101.61
C ASN A 248 30.81 -20.07 102.60
N LEU A 249 31.26 -18.90 102.15
CA LEU A 249 31.91 -17.90 103.02
C LEU A 249 30.94 -17.37 104.08
N SER A 250 29.70 -17.05 103.67
CA SER A 250 28.62 -16.64 104.58
C SER A 250 28.39 -17.66 105.70
N GLN A 251 28.27 -18.94 105.32
CA GLN A 251 28.04 -20.03 106.28
C GLN A 251 29.22 -20.22 107.25
N ARG A 252 30.46 -20.09 106.75
CA ARG A 252 31.67 -20.17 107.58
C ARG A 252 31.77 -18.99 108.54
N SER A 253 31.47 -17.77 108.08
CA SER A 253 31.44 -16.58 108.94
C SER A 253 30.37 -16.68 110.02
N ASP A 254 29.19 -17.23 109.71
CA ASP A 254 28.14 -17.52 110.69
C ASP A 254 28.61 -18.50 111.76
N SER A 255 29.29 -19.58 111.35
CA SER A 255 29.85 -20.58 112.25
C SER A 255 30.92 -19.97 113.18
N ILE A 256 31.77 -19.08 112.66
CA ILE A 256 32.77 -18.36 113.47
C ILE A 256 32.08 -17.41 114.46
N ARG A 257 30.99 -16.74 114.05
CA ARG A 257 30.19 -15.90 114.95
C ARG A 257 29.64 -16.70 116.14
N GLN A 258 29.14 -17.92 115.89
CA GLN A 258 28.63 -18.82 116.93
C GLN A 258 29.76 -19.27 117.87
N ILE A 259 30.93 -19.61 117.34
CA ILE A 259 32.10 -19.97 118.15
C ILE A 259 32.57 -18.78 119.01
N ALA A 260 32.62 -17.58 118.45
CA ALA A 260 32.97 -16.37 119.19
C ALA A 260 31.95 -16.10 120.31
N ALA A 261 30.64 -16.27 120.06
CA ALA A 261 29.62 -16.15 121.10
C ALA A 261 29.85 -17.17 122.25
N LEU A 262 30.17 -18.42 121.93
CA LEU A 262 30.49 -19.44 122.93
C LEU A 262 31.75 -19.10 123.72
N ILE A 263 32.81 -18.61 123.06
CA ILE A 263 34.05 -18.18 123.75
C ILE A 263 33.75 -17.03 124.72
N LYS A 264 32.90 -16.08 124.31
CA LYS A 264 32.45 -14.99 125.17
C LYS A 264 31.70 -15.52 126.40
N GLU A 265 30.77 -16.46 126.21
CA GLU A 265 30.06 -17.09 127.33
C GLU A 265 31.03 -17.82 128.29
N ILE A 266 32.02 -18.55 127.76
CA ILE A 266 33.04 -19.21 128.58
C ILE A 266 33.90 -18.17 129.32
N ALA A 267 34.29 -17.08 128.67
CA ALA A 267 35.06 -16.01 129.29
C ALA A 267 34.25 -15.29 130.38
N ASP A 268 32.97 -15.00 130.17
CA ASP A 268 32.05 -14.45 131.17
C ASP A 268 31.89 -15.40 132.38
N GLN A 269 31.72 -16.70 132.13
CA GLN A 269 31.68 -17.71 133.19
C GLN A 269 33.00 -17.80 133.94
N THR A 270 34.13 -17.75 133.23
CA THR A 270 35.48 -17.80 133.81
C THR A 270 35.75 -16.56 134.65
N ASN A 271 35.30 -15.39 134.20
CA ASN A 271 35.37 -14.13 134.94
C ASN A 271 34.55 -14.19 136.23
N LEU A 272 33.34 -14.76 136.19
CA LEU A 272 32.48 -15.00 137.36
C LEU A 272 33.08 -16.02 138.34
N LEU A 273 33.64 -17.11 137.84
CA LEU A 273 34.33 -18.13 138.64
C LEU A 273 35.58 -17.55 139.31
N ALA A 274 36.36 -16.77 138.57
CA ALA A 274 37.56 -16.09 139.07
C ALA A 274 37.19 -15.02 140.12
N LEU A 275 36.09 -14.29 139.92
CA LEU A 275 35.56 -13.35 140.90
C LEU A 275 35.14 -14.06 142.20
N ASN A 276 34.40 -15.17 142.10
CA ASN A 276 34.02 -15.98 143.25
C ASN A 276 35.24 -16.58 143.98
N ALA A 277 36.25 -17.04 143.23
CA ALA A 277 37.49 -17.53 143.80
C ALA A 277 38.32 -16.42 144.48
N ALA A 278 38.36 -15.22 143.91
CA ALA A 278 39.02 -14.06 144.51
C ALA A 278 38.32 -13.62 145.82
N ILE A 279 36.98 -13.65 145.85
CA ILE A 279 36.18 -13.39 147.05
C ILE A 279 36.49 -14.43 148.15
N GLU A 280 36.49 -15.72 147.83
CA GLU A 280 36.74 -16.77 148.83
C GLU A 280 38.20 -16.82 149.28
N ALA A 281 39.16 -16.49 148.41
CA ALA A 281 40.56 -16.33 148.74
C ALA A 281 40.80 -15.14 149.70
N ALA A 282 40.06 -14.03 149.53
CA ALA A 282 40.07 -12.91 150.48
C ALA A 282 39.46 -13.30 151.85
N ARG A 283 38.50 -14.23 151.84
CA ARG A 283 37.84 -14.77 153.05
C ARG A 283 38.75 -15.69 153.89
N ALA A 284 39.71 -16.36 153.25
CA ALA A 284 40.70 -17.23 153.90
C ALA A 284 41.90 -16.49 154.53
N GLY A 285 41.96 -15.16 154.45
CA GLY A 285 43.01 -14.34 155.10
C GLY A 285 44.43 -14.66 154.60
N GLU A 286 45.42 -14.67 155.51
CA GLU A 286 46.85 -14.89 155.18
C GLU A 286 47.12 -16.21 154.42
N ALA A 287 46.34 -17.27 154.65
CA ALA A 287 46.50 -18.55 153.96
C ALA A 287 46.02 -18.54 152.49
N GLY A 288 45.14 -17.60 152.12
CA GLY A 288 44.54 -17.49 150.78
C GLY A 288 45.28 -16.55 149.81
N ARG A 289 46.33 -15.85 150.27
CA ARG A 289 46.98 -14.77 149.52
C ARG A 289 47.58 -15.20 148.18
N GLY A 290 48.15 -16.42 148.10
CA GLY A 290 48.62 -16.99 146.83
C GLY A 290 47.51 -17.31 145.84
N PHE A 291 46.35 -17.77 146.35
CA PHE A 291 45.16 -18.06 145.54
C PHE A 291 44.49 -16.78 145.03
N ALA A 292 44.46 -15.71 145.82
CA ALA A 292 43.89 -14.42 145.41
C ALA A 292 44.61 -13.83 144.19
N VAL A 293 45.96 -13.92 144.15
CA VAL A 293 46.76 -13.43 143.01
C VAL A 293 46.44 -14.23 141.74
N VAL A 294 46.32 -15.55 141.84
CA VAL A 294 45.97 -16.41 140.70
C VAL A 294 44.54 -16.11 140.23
N ALA A 295 43.58 -15.95 141.14
CA ALA A 295 42.20 -15.63 140.80
C ALA A 295 42.07 -14.27 140.09
N ASP A 296 42.78 -13.23 140.54
CA ASP A 296 42.76 -11.92 139.89
C ASP A 296 43.46 -11.95 138.52
N GLU A 297 44.49 -12.77 138.33
CA GLU A 297 45.16 -12.97 137.03
C GLU A 297 44.25 -13.72 136.04
N VAL A 298 43.52 -14.73 136.51
CA VAL A 298 42.49 -15.43 135.71
C VAL A 298 41.35 -14.48 135.34
N ARG A 299 40.94 -13.59 136.25
CA ARG A 299 39.93 -12.56 136.00
C ARG A 299 40.35 -11.59 134.90
N LYS A 300 41.58 -11.04 134.99
CA LYS A 300 42.15 -10.17 133.93
C LYS A 300 42.30 -10.89 132.60
N LEU A 301 42.66 -12.18 132.61
CA LEU A 301 42.73 -12.98 131.39
C LEU A 301 41.34 -13.15 130.76
N ALA A 302 40.31 -13.44 131.56
CA ALA A 302 38.93 -13.54 131.10
C ALA A 302 38.39 -12.21 130.53
N GLU A 303 38.69 -11.07 131.17
CA GLU A 303 38.38 -9.74 130.63
C GLU A 303 39.07 -9.48 129.28
N ARG A 304 40.36 -9.85 129.13
CA ARG A 304 41.08 -9.75 127.84
C ARG A 304 40.49 -10.65 126.76
N VAL A 305 40.08 -11.88 127.12
CA VAL A 305 39.41 -12.80 126.19
C VAL A 305 38.07 -12.22 125.74
N ASN A 306 37.31 -11.59 126.65
CA ASN A 306 36.06 -10.91 126.30
C ASN A 306 36.26 -9.76 125.31
N VAL A 307 37.24 -8.88 125.56
CA VAL A 307 37.55 -7.77 124.64
C VAL A 307 37.95 -8.30 123.26
N ALA A 308 38.87 -9.28 123.20
CA ALA A 308 39.29 -9.88 121.93
C ALA A 308 38.13 -10.57 121.20
N THR A 309 37.23 -11.23 121.93
CA THR A 309 36.07 -11.92 121.37
C THR A 309 35.02 -10.92 120.84
N GLN A 310 34.89 -9.77 121.48
CA GLN A 310 34.03 -8.68 121.01
C GLN A 310 34.58 -8.07 119.72
N GLU A 311 35.89 -7.86 119.61
CA GLU A 311 36.54 -7.43 118.36
C GLU A 311 36.37 -8.46 117.23
N ILE A 312 36.53 -9.76 117.52
CA ILE A 312 36.27 -10.84 116.55
C ILE A 312 34.81 -10.81 116.10
N THR A 313 33.86 -10.65 117.03
CA THR A 313 32.43 -10.59 116.71
C THR A 313 32.12 -9.39 115.80
N GLN A 314 32.70 -8.23 116.07
CA GLN A 314 32.55 -7.05 115.23
C GLN A 314 33.09 -7.29 113.81
N ASN A 315 34.32 -7.79 113.69
CA ASN A 315 34.92 -8.10 112.39
C ASN A 315 34.11 -9.14 111.60
N ILE A 316 33.52 -10.15 112.26
CA ILE A 316 32.66 -11.14 111.62
C ILE A 316 31.33 -10.52 111.17
N ASN A 317 30.75 -9.60 111.96
CA ASN A 317 29.54 -8.89 111.55
C ASN A 317 29.80 -8.00 110.33
N ASP A 318 30.93 -7.29 110.30
CA ASP A 318 31.35 -6.48 109.14
C ASP A 318 31.57 -7.37 107.91
N MET A 319 32.21 -8.55 108.08
CA MET A 319 32.40 -9.53 107.03
C MET A 319 31.06 -10.08 106.48
N ILE A 320 30.09 -10.35 107.35
CA ILE A 320 28.74 -10.78 106.94
C ILE A 320 28.02 -9.65 106.17
N GLY A 321 28.20 -8.40 106.59
CA GLY A 321 27.72 -7.22 105.86
C GLY A 321 28.26 -7.17 104.44
N LEU A 322 29.59 -7.28 104.29
CA LEU A 322 30.27 -7.30 102.98
C LEU A 322 29.85 -8.50 102.11
N VAL A 323 29.67 -9.68 102.70
CA VAL A 323 29.17 -10.87 101.98
C VAL A 323 27.75 -10.64 101.45
N LYS A 324 26.87 -10.03 102.26
CA LYS A 324 25.50 -9.71 101.85
C LYS A 324 25.47 -8.67 100.73
N GLU A 325 26.31 -7.64 100.82
CA GLU A 325 26.48 -6.64 99.75
C GLU A 325 26.98 -7.30 98.46
N THR A 326 27.99 -8.17 98.55
CA THR A 326 28.51 -8.94 97.41
C THR A 326 27.45 -9.84 96.77
N GLN A 327 26.55 -10.43 97.56
CA GLN A 327 25.44 -11.23 97.04
C GLN A 327 24.44 -10.38 96.24
N VAL A 328 24.08 -9.19 96.75
CA VAL A 328 23.19 -8.26 96.04
C VAL A 328 23.82 -7.77 94.73
N GLU A 329 25.11 -7.41 94.75
CA GLU A 329 25.82 -7.03 93.52
C GLU A 329 25.86 -8.18 92.51
N ASN A 330 26.06 -9.42 92.96
CA ASN A 330 26.02 -10.61 92.09
C ASN A 330 24.65 -10.83 91.44
N GLU A 331 23.55 -10.58 92.15
CA GLU A 331 22.20 -10.68 91.57
C GLU A 331 22.01 -9.68 90.43
N VAL A 332 22.51 -8.45 90.59
CA VAL A 332 22.50 -7.42 89.53
C VAL A 332 23.34 -7.86 88.33
N ILE A 333 24.57 -8.33 88.55
CA ILE A 333 25.45 -8.80 87.47
C ILE A 333 24.80 -9.96 86.70
N ASN A 334 24.14 -10.89 87.41
CA ASN A 334 23.46 -12.02 86.77
C ASN A 334 22.27 -11.55 85.90
N SER A 335 21.50 -10.57 86.39
CA SER A 335 20.46 -9.91 85.59
C SER A 335 21.03 -9.26 84.32
N ASP A 336 22.13 -8.51 84.44
CA ASP A 336 22.77 -7.82 83.30
C ASP A 336 23.31 -8.82 82.27
N ILE A 337 23.82 -9.97 82.70
CA ILE A 337 24.22 -11.07 81.81
C ILE A 337 23.02 -11.66 81.07
N GLY A 338 21.89 -11.86 81.77
CA GLY A 338 20.66 -12.31 81.15
C GLY A 338 20.17 -11.35 80.06
N GLN A 339 20.21 -10.04 80.32
CA GLN A 339 19.87 -9.01 79.34
C GLN A 339 20.86 -8.99 78.16
N THR A 340 22.16 -9.05 78.45
CA THR A 340 23.22 -9.09 77.44
C THR A 340 23.03 -10.29 76.50
N ARG A 341 22.75 -11.47 77.06
CA ARG A 341 22.47 -12.67 76.29
C ARG A 341 21.27 -12.48 75.35
N ALA A 342 20.16 -11.93 75.84
CA ALA A 342 18.97 -11.70 75.03
C ALA A 342 19.22 -10.72 73.87
N VAL A 343 20.06 -9.68 74.08
CA VAL A 343 20.47 -8.74 73.03
C VAL A 343 21.35 -9.43 71.98
N VAL A 344 22.30 -10.26 72.41
CA VAL A 344 23.20 -10.99 71.49
C VAL A 344 22.44 -12.04 70.68
N GLU A 345 21.52 -12.79 71.30
CA GLU A 345 20.67 -13.76 70.60
C GLU A 345 19.81 -13.07 69.52
N ARG A 346 19.18 -11.95 69.86
CA ARG A 346 18.41 -11.15 68.89
C ARG A 346 19.27 -10.59 67.76
N SER A 347 20.47 -10.10 68.08
CA SER A 347 21.40 -9.57 67.08
C SER A 347 21.89 -10.68 66.14
N SER A 348 22.15 -11.88 66.67
CA SER A 348 22.52 -13.07 65.89
C SER A 348 21.42 -13.45 64.90
N GLU A 349 20.16 -13.40 65.34
CA GLU A 349 19.00 -13.69 64.49
C GLU A 349 18.87 -12.65 63.37
N GLN A 350 19.06 -11.36 63.67
CA GLN A 350 19.07 -10.29 62.67
C GLN A 350 20.18 -10.47 61.62
N PHE A 351 21.40 -10.80 62.03
CA PHE A 351 22.48 -11.08 61.08
C PHE A 351 22.21 -12.33 60.24
N ARG A 352 21.58 -13.36 60.81
CA ARG A 352 21.16 -14.54 60.04
C ARG A 352 20.11 -14.18 58.98
N GLY A 353 19.14 -13.34 59.32
CA GLY A 353 18.17 -12.79 58.35
C GLY A 353 18.87 -12.01 57.24
N MET A 354 19.81 -11.12 57.61
CA MET A 354 20.58 -10.33 56.65
C MET A 354 21.41 -11.19 55.68
N VAL A 355 22.01 -12.28 56.16
CA VAL A 355 22.71 -13.26 55.31
C VAL A 355 21.76 -13.86 54.27
N GLN A 356 20.56 -14.28 54.69
CA GLN A 356 19.56 -14.85 53.80
C GLN A 356 19.05 -13.82 52.77
N ASP A 357 18.84 -12.57 53.19
CA ASP A 357 18.39 -11.48 52.30
C ASP A 357 19.45 -11.17 51.22
N PHE A 358 20.73 -11.17 51.57
CA PHE A 358 21.80 -10.95 50.60
C PHE A 358 21.99 -12.14 49.65
N GLU A 359 21.86 -13.38 50.12
CA GLU A 359 21.86 -14.57 49.25
C GLU A 359 20.70 -14.49 48.23
N HIS A 360 19.49 -14.14 48.69
CA HIS A 360 18.35 -13.96 47.79
C HIS A 360 18.57 -12.83 46.78
N THR A 361 19.12 -11.70 47.22
CA THR A 361 19.48 -10.58 46.34
C THR A 361 20.50 -10.99 45.28
N SER A 362 21.48 -11.82 45.64
CA SER A 362 22.48 -12.34 44.70
C SER A 362 21.83 -13.22 43.62
N ASP A 363 20.88 -14.09 43.99
CA ASP A 363 20.14 -14.92 43.04
C ASP A 363 19.30 -14.07 42.07
N GLN A 364 18.64 -13.03 42.57
CA GLN A 364 17.89 -12.09 41.73
C GLN A 364 18.78 -11.35 40.72
N LEU A 365 19.98 -10.95 41.13
CA LEU A 365 20.94 -10.28 40.24
C LEU A 365 21.44 -11.21 39.12
N ASN A 366 21.66 -12.49 39.42
CA ASN A 366 21.99 -13.49 38.41
C ASN A 366 20.86 -13.66 37.38
N GLN A 367 19.60 -13.65 37.83
CA GLN A 367 18.45 -13.69 36.93
C GLN A 367 18.35 -12.44 36.06
N ILE A 368 18.62 -11.26 36.63
CA ILE A 368 18.68 -9.99 35.87
C ILE A 368 19.76 -10.09 34.79
N ALA A 369 20.97 -10.53 35.13
CA ALA A 369 22.06 -10.67 34.16
C ALA A 369 21.66 -11.58 32.97
N ALA A 370 21.08 -12.76 33.25
CA ALA A 370 20.58 -13.66 32.21
C ALA A 370 19.49 -13.03 31.34
N ALA A 371 18.55 -12.28 31.95
CA ALA A 371 17.51 -11.57 31.21
C ALA A 371 18.09 -10.46 30.32
N MET A 372 19.12 -9.74 30.78
CA MET A 372 19.80 -8.71 30.00
C MET A 372 20.56 -9.30 28.81
N GLU A 373 21.21 -10.45 28.95
CA GLU A 373 21.83 -11.18 27.83
C GLU A 373 20.80 -11.56 26.77
N GLN A 374 19.65 -12.10 27.19
CA GLN A 374 18.57 -12.46 26.28
C GLN A 374 17.98 -11.24 25.55
N LEU A 375 17.79 -10.12 26.27
CA LEU A 375 17.37 -8.85 25.67
C LEU A 375 18.38 -8.34 24.64
N SER A 376 19.68 -8.44 24.94
CA SER A 376 20.75 -8.06 24.01
C SER A 376 20.69 -8.87 22.72
N ALA A 377 20.57 -10.20 22.82
CA ALA A 377 20.46 -11.08 21.66
C ALA A 377 19.19 -10.78 20.83
N THR A 378 18.06 -10.57 21.51
CA THR A 378 16.79 -10.24 20.85
C THR A 378 16.89 -8.89 20.12
N ASN A 379 17.52 -7.89 20.72
CA ASN A 379 17.67 -6.59 20.11
C ASN A 379 18.64 -6.62 18.91
N ALA A 380 19.70 -7.43 18.97
CA ALA A 380 20.56 -7.66 17.81
C ALA A 380 19.80 -8.29 16.63
N GLN A 381 18.86 -9.20 16.91
CA GLN A 381 17.97 -9.76 15.88
C GLN A 381 17.01 -8.71 15.32
N VAL A 382 16.43 -7.86 16.17
CA VAL A 382 15.60 -6.72 15.74
C VAL A 382 16.40 -5.82 14.79
N HIS A 383 17.64 -5.49 15.15
CA HIS A 383 18.54 -4.67 14.34
C HIS A 383 18.77 -5.28 12.94
N GLY A 384 19.08 -6.58 12.87
CA GLY A 384 19.24 -7.27 11.59
C GLY A 384 17.97 -7.27 10.73
N ASN A 385 16.81 -7.51 11.34
CA ASN A 385 15.52 -7.49 10.65
C ASN A 385 15.20 -6.09 10.10
N VAL A 386 15.48 -5.05 10.87
CA VAL A 386 15.31 -3.63 10.47
C VAL A 386 16.19 -3.31 9.27
N THR A 387 17.47 -3.67 9.27
CA THR A 387 18.35 -3.49 8.10
C THR A 387 17.81 -4.21 6.85
N GLN A 388 17.27 -5.41 7.01
CA GLN A 388 16.68 -6.16 5.90
C GLN A 388 15.41 -5.47 5.37
N ILE A 389 14.54 -4.97 6.25
CA ILE A 389 13.33 -4.22 5.88
C ILE A 389 13.69 -2.93 5.13
N HIS A 390 14.74 -2.21 5.57
CA HIS A 390 15.21 -1.01 4.90
C HIS A 390 15.65 -1.31 3.46
N THR A 391 16.45 -2.36 3.29
CA THR A 391 16.93 -2.80 1.97
C THR A 391 15.78 -3.23 1.07
N LEU A 392 14.83 -4.01 1.60
CA LEU A 392 13.64 -4.44 0.86
C LEU A 392 12.78 -3.25 0.44
N SER A 393 12.65 -2.22 1.28
CA SER A 393 11.89 -1.01 0.96
C SER A 393 12.54 -0.25 -0.21
N ALA A 394 13.87 -0.15 -0.23
CA ALA A 394 14.60 0.43 -1.36
C ALA A 394 14.42 -0.39 -2.66
N ASP A 395 14.42 -1.72 -2.56
CA ASP A 395 14.17 -2.61 -3.71
C ASP A 395 12.74 -2.47 -4.24
N VAL A 396 11.74 -2.39 -3.35
CA VAL A 396 10.33 -2.13 -3.74
C VAL A 396 10.23 -0.80 -4.48
N SER A 397 10.84 0.27 -3.97
CA SER A 397 10.85 1.58 -4.63
C SER A 397 11.44 1.51 -6.05
N ARG A 398 12.57 0.80 -6.20
CA ARG A 398 13.22 0.58 -7.50
C ARG A 398 12.32 -0.21 -8.46
N HIS A 399 11.75 -1.33 -8.02
CA HIS A 399 10.84 -2.12 -8.82
C HIS A 399 9.58 -1.35 -9.22
N MET A 400 9.08 -0.46 -8.34
CA MET A 400 7.97 0.41 -8.68
C MET A 400 8.35 1.43 -9.77
N SER A 401 9.55 1.99 -9.74
CA SER A 401 10.03 2.85 -10.83
C SER A 401 10.17 2.11 -12.16
N ASP A 402 10.69 0.88 -12.14
CA ASP A 402 10.86 0.07 -13.35
C ASP A 402 9.53 -0.36 -13.97
N SER A 403 8.56 -0.76 -13.16
CA SER A 403 7.25 -1.12 -13.71
C SER A 403 6.40 0.12 -14.05
N GLU A 404 6.68 1.30 -13.48
CA GLU A 404 6.09 2.56 -13.94
C GLU A 404 6.53 2.84 -15.38
N ARG A 405 7.83 2.69 -15.67
CA ARG A 405 8.37 2.80 -17.04
C ARG A 405 7.70 1.79 -17.98
N SER A 406 7.55 0.54 -17.54
CA SER A 406 6.88 -0.51 -18.33
C SER A 406 5.40 -0.18 -18.59
N ALA A 407 4.69 0.39 -17.61
CA ALA A 407 3.32 0.86 -17.79
C ALA A 407 3.23 2.02 -18.79
N VAL A 408 4.23 2.91 -18.80
CA VAL A 408 4.34 3.99 -19.81
C VAL A 408 4.56 3.43 -21.22
N GLU A 409 5.45 2.46 -21.38
CA GLU A 409 5.67 1.79 -22.66
C GLU A 409 4.41 1.05 -23.14
N LEU A 410 3.69 0.37 -22.23
CA LEU A 410 2.43 -0.30 -22.53
C LEU A 410 1.35 0.70 -22.98
N MET A 411 1.23 1.85 -22.32
CA MET A 411 0.31 2.91 -22.76
C MET A 411 0.67 3.39 -24.17
N GLN A 412 1.95 3.68 -24.43
CA GLN A 412 2.40 4.13 -25.75
C GLN A 412 2.14 3.09 -26.86
N ALA A 413 2.42 1.82 -26.59
CA ALA A 413 2.15 0.73 -27.52
C ALA A 413 0.64 0.60 -27.80
N THR A 414 -0.18 0.71 -26.75
CA THR A 414 -1.63 0.60 -26.84
C THR A 414 -2.23 1.78 -27.61
N GLU A 415 -1.74 3.00 -27.38
CA GLU A 415 -2.08 4.19 -28.17
C GLU A 415 -1.68 4.01 -29.63
N GLY A 416 -0.52 3.42 -29.93
CA GLY A 416 -0.11 3.11 -31.29
C GLY A 416 -1.07 2.14 -31.99
N VAL A 417 -1.53 1.10 -31.29
CA VAL A 417 -2.57 0.19 -31.81
C VAL A 417 -3.89 0.93 -32.02
N GLN A 418 -4.30 1.76 -31.07
CA GLN A 418 -5.50 2.58 -31.21
C GLN A 418 -5.41 3.49 -32.43
N GLU A 419 -4.27 4.16 -32.64
CA GLU A 419 -4.05 5.02 -33.82
C GLU A 419 -4.21 4.24 -35.11
N LEU A 420 -3.54 3.09 -35.25
CA LEU A 420 -3.61 2.25 -36.44
C LEU A 420 -5.04 1.78 -36.73
N VAL A 421 -5.75 1.32 -35.69
CA VAL A 421 -7.09 0.75 -35.83
C VAL A 421 -8.15 1.85 -35.97
N SER A 422 -7.85 3.08 -35.55
CA SER A 422 -8.74 4.22 -35.70
C SER A 422 -8.89 4.74 -37.12
N ARG A 423 -7.91 4.43 -38.00
CA ARG A 423 -7.97 4.77 -39.43
C ARG A 423 -9.13 4.04 -40.12
N PHE A 424 -9.36 2.78 -39.76
CA PHE A 424 -10.45 2.02 -40.33
C PHE A 424 -11.82 2.57 -39.94
N LYS A 425 -12.76 2.65 -40.87
CA LYS A 425 -14.13 3.05 -40.56
C LYS A 425 -15.03 1.81 -40.54
N ILE A 426 -15.77 1.59 -39.46
CA ILE A 426 -16.66 0.44 -39.29
C ILE A 426 -18.12 0.82 -39.62
N GLY A 427 -18.49 2.09 -39.43
CA GLY A 427 -19.82 2.64 -39.67
C GLY A 427 -20.84 2.38 -38.56
N ARG A 428 -20.42 1.81 -37.42
CA ARG A 428 -21.29 1.50 -36.28
C ARG A 428 -20.56 1.70 -34.95
N GLY A 429 -21.36 1.84 -33.89
CA GLY A 429 -20.89 1.98 -32.51
C GLY A 429 -20.54 3.40 -32.11
N THR A 430 -20.36 3.59 -30.81
CA THR A 430 -20.16 4.92 -30.22
C THR A 430 -18.83 5.53 -30.62
N PHE A 431 -17.79 4.72 -30.86
CA PHE A 431 -16.49 5.20 -31.30
C PHE A 431 -16.59 5.97 -32.63
N ASP A 432 -17.12 5.35 -33.69
CA ASP A 432 -17.22 5.97 -35.01
C ASP A 432 -18.14 7.20 -34.96
N TYR A 433 -19.25 7.12 -34.21
CA TYR A 433 -20.13 8.26 -33.98
C TYR A 433 -19.39 9.45 -33.37
N ASN A 434 -18.66 9.23 -32.26
CA ASN A 434 -17.90 10.30 -31.61
C ASN A 434 -16.80 10.84 -32.54
N VAL A 435 -16.06 9.99 -33.25
CA VAL A 435 -15.02 10.42 -34.21
C VAL A 435 -15.62 11.31 -35.32
N GLU A 436 -16.80 10.98 -35.84
CA GLU A 436 -17.49 11.81 -36.82
C GLU A 436 -17.92 13.17 -36.24
N GLN A 437 -18.45 13.18 -35.01
CA GLN A 437 -18.80 14.44 -34.33
C GLN A 437 -17.57 15.30 -34.06
N VAL A 438 -16.44 14.71 -33.63
CA VAL A 438 -15.18 15.42 -33.43
C VAL A 438 -14.64 15.98 -34.75
N ARG A 439 -14.75 15.23 -35.84
CA ARG A 439 -14.34 15.68 -37.18
C ARG A 439 -15.18 16.88 -37.64
N ALA A 440 -16.50 16.82 -37.49
CA ALA A 440 -17.38 17.94 -37.81
C ALA A 440 -17.10 19.17 -36.93
N PHE A 441 -16.82 18.96 -35.65
CA PHE A 441 -16.41 20.02 -34.72
C PHE A 441 -15.07 20.65 -35.14
N ARG A 442 -14.07 19.83 -35.49
CA ARG A 442 -12.77 20.28 -36.03
C ARG A 442 -12.96 21.18 -37.23
N ASP A 443 -13.76 20.75 -38.20
CA ASP A 443 -13.98 21.48 -39.44
C ASP A 443 -14.66 22.84 -39.19
N ARG A 444 -15.63 22.90 -38.25
CA ARG A 444 -16.28 24.15 -37.84
C ARG A 444 -15.33 25.11 -37.12
N ILE A 445 -14.48 24.61 -36.23
CA ILE A 445 -13.45 25.42 -35.57
C ILE A 445 -12.44 25.95 -36.59
N GLN A 446 -12.01 25.11 -37.54
CA GLN A 446 -11.10 25.52 -38.59
C GLN A 446 -11.70 26.66 -39.42
N ALA A 447 -12.94 26.49 -39.88
CA ALA A 447 -13.64 27.53 -40.65
C ALA A 447 -13.80 28.85 -39.86
N ALA A 448 -14.06 28.78 -38.55
CA ALA A 448 -14.15 29.96 -37.70
C ALA A 448 -12.81 30.71 -37.59
N LEU A 449 -11.70 29.96 -37.43
CA LEU A 449 -10.35 30.54 -37.37
C LEU A 449 -9.91 31.12 -38.73
N GLU A 450 -10.24 30.45 -39.84
CA GLU A 450 -10.02 30.98 -41.19
C GLU A 450 -10.80 32.29 -41.41
N ALA A 451 -12.07 32.35 -40.97
CA ALA A 451 -12.88 33.56 -41.04
C ALA A 451 -12.34 34.71 -40.15
N MET A 452 -11.79 34.40 -38.97
CA MET A 452 -11.07 35.39 -38.16
C MET A 452 -9.86 35.94 -38.89
N ARG A 453 -9.06 35.06 -39.50
CA ARG A 453 -7.88 35.46 -40.24
C ARG A 453 -8.21 36.32 -41.46
N GLN A 454 -9.30 36.01 -42.18
CA GLN A 454 -9.80 36.84 -43.28
C GLN A 454 -10.24 38.25 -42.82
N ARG A 455 -10.62 38.42 -41.55
CA ARG A 455 -10.89 39.73 -40.94
C ARG A 455 -9.63 40.47 -40.45
N GLY A 456 -8.45 39.90 -40.65
CA GLY A 456 -7.17 40.49 -40.22
C GLY A 456 -6.79 40.18 -38.77
N ILE A 457 -7.46 39.23 -38.11
CA ILE A 457 -7.14 38.81 -36.74
C ILE A 457 -5.95 37.83 -36.77
N ASP A 458 -4.93 38.08 -35.96
CA ASP A 458 -3.78 37.18 -35.83
C ASP A 458 -4.13 35.97 -34.93
N VAL A 459 -4.69 34.92 -35.53
CA VAL A 459 -4.97 33.65 -34.86
C VAL A 459 -3.71 32.86 -34.48
N PHE A 460 -2.53 33.28 -34.95
CA PHE A 460 -1.24 32.67 -34.62
C PHE A 460 -0.48 33.43 -33.53
N ASP A 461 -1.10 34.43 -32.89
CA ASP A 461 -0.47 35.10 -31.76
C ASP A 461 -0.12 34.08 -30.65
N ARG A 462 1.14 34.13 -30.20
CA ARG A 462 1.70 33.31 -29.11
C ARG A 462 2.25 34.19 -27.97
N ASN A 463 1.98 35.49 -28.01
CA ASN A 463 2.39 36.42 -26.95
C ASN A 463 1.40 36.34 -25.78
N TYR A 464 1.51 35.28 -24.98
CA TYR A 464 0.64 35.04 -23.83
C TYR A 464 0.83 36.10 -22.75
N ARG A 465 -0.07 37.09 -22.70
CA ARG A 465 -0.03 38.16 -21.69
C ARG A 465 -0.71 37.71 -20.41
N ALA A 466 0.04 37.57 -19.33
CA ALA A 466 -0.49 37.17 -18.03
C ALA A 466 -1.57 38.16 -17.54
N VAL A 467 -2.70 37.64 -17.06
CA VAL A 467 -3.73 38.42 -16.40
C VAL A 467 -3.37 38.54 -14.93
N ALA A 468 -3.15 39.78 -14.47
CA ALA A 468 -2.78 40.06 -13.09
C ALA A 468 -3.86 39.62 -12.10
N GLY A 469 -3.43 39.13 -10.93
CA GLY A 469 -4.34 38.73 -9.85
C GLY A 469 -5.15 37.45 -10.10
N THR A 470 -4.71 36.58 -11.02
CA THR A 470 -5.37 35.30 -11.29
C THR A 470 -4.55 34.11 -10.78
N ASN A 471 -5.20 33.19 -10.06
CA ASN A 471 -4.61 31.94 -9.60
C ASN A 471 -5.69 30.83 -9.65
N PRO A 472 -5.66 29.87 -10.60
CA PRO A 472 -4.59 29.59 -11.55
C PRO A 472 -4.29 30.73 -12.55
N GLN A 473 -3.03 30.85 -12.97
CA GLN A 473 -2.58 31.89 -13.89
C GLN A 473 -3.34 31.83 -15.23
N LYS A 474 -3.93 32.95 -15.62
CA LYS A 474 -4.62 33.13 -16.91
C LYS A 474 -3.81 33.99 -17.86
N TYR A 475 -4.03 33.82 -19.17
CA TYR A 475 -3.35 34.59 -20.21
C TYR A 475 -4.36 35.19 -21.20
N ARG A 476 -3.91 36.16 -22.00
CA ARG A 476 -4.65 36.70 -23.15
C ARG A 476 -3.75 36.71 -24.38
N VAL A 477 -4.39 36.55 -25.55
CA VAL A 477 -3.79 36.63 -26.88
C VAL A 477 -4.65 37.52 -27.79
N ALA A 478 -4.15 37.92 -28.95
CA ALA A 478 -4.81 38.86 -29.85
C ALA A 478 -6.20 38.42 -30.33
N TYR A 479 -6.42 37.12 -30.50
CA TYR A 479 -7.68 36.55 -31.00
C TYR A 479 -8.66 36.11 -29.90
N ASP A 480 -8.37 36.42 -28.63
CA ASP A 480 -9.08 35.86 -27.46
C ASP A 480 -10.58 36.17 -27.46
N GLU A 481 -10.95 37.45 -27.63
CA GLU A 481 -12.35 37.90 -27.60
C GLU A 481 -13.14 37.44 -28.84
N ASP A 482 -12.51 37.47 -30.01
CA ASP A 482 -13.13 36.99 -31.26
C ASP A 482 -13.37 35.48 -31.23
N PHE A 483 -12.42 34.72 -30.70
CA PHE A 483 -12.58 33.27 -30.53
C PHE A 483 -13.68 32.93 -29.54
N MET A 484 -13.76 33.62 -28.40
CA MET A 484 -14.88 33.43 -27.47
C MET A 484 -16.22 33.73 -28.14
N ARG A 485 -16.33 34.85 -28.87
CA ARG A 485 -17.57 35.23 -29.54
C ARG A 485 -18.01 34.22 -30.61
N ASP A 486 -17.08 33.76 -31.45
CA ASP A 486 -17.43 32.99 -32.65
C ASP A 486 -17.36 31.46 -32.43
N CYS A 487 -16.59 30.98 -31.43
CA CYS A 487 -16.39 29.55 -31.18
C CYS A 487 -17.11 29.02 -29.95
N GLN A 488 -17.55 29.84 -28.97
CA GLN A 488 -18.15 29.33 -27.73
C GLN A 488 -19.34 28.39 -27.98
N GLY A 489 -20.27 28.78 -28.86
CA GLY A 489 -21.40 27.94 -29.23
C GLY A 489 -20.99 26.63 -29.91
N LEU A 490 -19.86 26.62 -30.63
CA LEU A 490 -19.30 25.41 -31.26
C LEU A 490 -18.77 24.43 -30.20
N LEU A 491 -18.11 24.94 -29.15
CA LEU A 491 -17.60 24.12 -28.06
C LEU A 491 -18.75 23.42 -27.32
N ASP A 492 -19.80 24.18 -26.98
CA ASP A 492 -20.94 23.66 -26.22
C ASP A 492 -21.80 22.69 -27.03
N ASP A 493 -22.05 23.00 -28.31
CA ASP A 493 -22.75 22.11 -29.25
C ASP A 493 -21.96 20.80 -29.46
N ALA A 494 -20.64 20.88 -29.63
CA ALA A 494 -19.82 19.67 -29.73
C ALA A 494 -19.92 18.81 -28.47
N LEU A 495 -19.82 19.40 -27.27
CA LEU A 495 -19.95 18.64 -26.02
C LEU A 495 -21.33 17.98 -25.88
N ALA A 496 -22.41 18.67 -26.25
CA ALA A 496 -23.77 18.14 -26.16
C ALA A 496 -24.01 16.92 -27.08
N ASN A 497 -23.33 16.88 -28.22
CA ASN A 497 -23.49 15.81 -29.21
C ASN A 497 -22.50 14.65 -29.04
N ILE A 498 -21.54 14.75 -28.12
CA ILE A 498 -20.58 13.66 -27.86
C ILE A 498 -21.15 12.70 -26.81
N LYS A 499 -21.25 11.42 -27.16
CA LYS A 499 -21.67 10.38 -26.22
C LYS A 499 -20.62 10.23 -25.13
N GLY A 500 -21.03 10.38 -23.87
CA GLY A 500 -20.13 10.34 -22.72
C GLY A 500 -19.19 11.54 -22.61
N GLY A 501 -19.51 12.67 -23.26
CA GLY A 501 -18.66 13.85 -23.32
C GLY A 501 -18.34 14.47 -21.95
N ALA A 502 -17.05 14.61 -21.66
CA ALA A 502 -16.53 15.31 -20.49
C ALA A 502 -16.22 16.77 -20.83
N PHE A 503 -15.54 17.01 -21.95
CA PHE A 503 -15.22 18.33 -22.49
C PHE A 503 -15.06 18.29 -24.01
N ALA A 504 -15.25 19.43 -24.67
CA ALA A 504 -14.93 19.66 -26.08
C ALA A 504 -14.34 21.06 -26.25
N VAL A 505 -13.07 21.14 -26.63
CA VAL A 505 -12.27 22.37 -26.61
C VAL A 505 -11.36 22.46 -27.84
N ALA A 506 -10.82 23.63 -28.11
CA ALA A 506 -9.72 23.79 -29.06
C ALA A 506 -8.54 24.45 -28.36
N VAL A 507 -7.34 23.95 -28.65
CA VAL A 507 -6.09 24.43 -28.04
C VAL A 507 -5.06 24.67 -29.12
N ASP A 508 -4.22 25.69 -28.92
CA ASP A 508 -3.08 25.92 -29.79
C ASP A 508 -1.94 24.91 -29.52
N THR A 509 -0.90 24.91 -30.36
CA THR A 509 0.26 24.00 -30.25
C THR A 509 1.08 24.11 -28.95
N ASN A 510 0.87 25.16 -28.13
CA ASN A 510 1.50 25.33 -26.83
C ASN A 510 0.55 24.99 -25.68
N GLY A 511 -0.59 24.36 -25.98
CA GLY A 511 -1.59 23.96 -25.00
C GLY A 511 -2.39 25.13 -24.43
N TYR A 512 -2.39 26.30 -25.08
CA TYR A 512 -3.22 27.42 -24.65
C TYR A 512 -4.67 27.20 -25.08
N LEU A 513 -5.57 27.29 -24.10
CA LEU A 513 -7.00 27.15 -24.25
C LEU A 513 -7.66 28.52 -24.04
N THR A 514 -8.15 29.11 -25.12
CA THR A 514 -8.83 30.40 -25.09
C THR A 514 -10.17 30.32 -24.36
N ALA A 515 -11.07 29.46 -24.85
CA ALA A 515 -12.42 29.26 -24.32
C ALA A 515 -12.66 27.79 -23.98
N HIS A 516 -13.56 27.55 -23.02
CA HIS A 516 -13.97 26.22 -22.58
C HIS A 516 -15.50 26.11 -22.65
N ASN A 517 -16.04 24.90 -22.65
CA ASN A 517 -17.49 24.67 -22.48
C ASN A 517 -18.05 25.47 -21.29
N ALA A 518 -19.27 26.00 -21.43
CA ALA A 518 -19.90 26.94 -20.49
C ALA A 518 -19.86 26.48 -19.02
N LYS A 519 -20.01 25.17 -18.78
CA LYS A 519 -19.94 24.57 -17.44
C LYS A 519 -18.59 24.73 -16.72
N PHE A 520 -17.53 25.08 -17.45
CA PHE A 520 -16.17 25.32 -16.95
C PHE A 520 -15.71 26.77 -17.20
N SER A 521 -16.66 27.70 -17.34
CA SER A 521 -16.42 29.12 -17.62
C SER A 521 -17.06 30.03 -16.55
N ASN A 522 -17.15 29.56 -15.29
CA ASN A 522 -17.75 30.31 -14.19
C ASN A 522 -16.94 31.57 -13.84
N PRO A 523 -17.54 32.63 -13.28
CA PRO A 523 -16.80 33.80 -12.78
C PRO A 523 -15.73 33.40 -11.76
N LEU A 524 -14.59 34.08 -11.77
CA LEU A 524 -13.51 33.81 -10.81
C LEU A 524 -13.91 34.25 -9.41
N THR A 525 -13.62 33.40 -8.44
CA THR A 525 -13.95 33.61 -7.03
C THR A 525 -12.75 34.08 -6.22
N GLY A 526 -11.53 33.84 -6.72
CA GLY A 526 -10.28 34.11 -6.00
C GLY A 526 -9.82 32.94 -5.10
N ASP A 527 -10.65 31.91 -4.95
CA ASP A 527 -10.25 30.64 -4.34
C ASP A 527 -9.65 29.70 -5.41
N TYR A 528 -8.42 29.26 -5.18
CA TYR A 528 -7.68 28.43 -6.13
C TYR A 528 -8.40 27.12 -6.47
N GLN A 529 -8.95 26.41 -5.47
CA GLN A 529 -9.56 25.10 -5.69
C GLN A 529 -10.87 25.22 -6.49
N THR A 530 -11.69 26.20 -6.14
CA THR A 530 -12.92 26.52 -6.87
C THR A 530 -12.62 26.96 -8.31
N ASP A 531 -11.65 27.85 -8.49
CA ASP A 531 -11.31 28.40 -9.81
C ASP A 531 -10.59 27.38 -10.70
N LEU A 532 -9.82 26.44 -10.13
CA LEU A 532 -9.14 25.35 -10.83
C LEU A 532 -10.14 24.46 -11.61
N VAL A 533 -11.28 24.16 -11.00
CA VAL A 533 -12.32 23.29 -11.58
C VAL A 533 -13.38 24.11 -12.32
N GLY A 534 -13.83 25.21 -11.72
CA GLY A 534 -14.94 26.02 -12.20
C GLY A 534 -14.63 26.97 -13.35
N ASN A 535 -13.38 27.39 -13.53
CA ASN A 535 -12.98 28.28 -14.63
C ASN A 535 -11.66 27.84 -15.29
N ARG A 536 -11.81 27.02 -16.35
CA ARG A 536 -10.68 26.48 -17.11
C ARG A 536 -10.29 27.31 -18.34
N THR A 537 -10.98 28.42 -18.60
CA THR A 537 -10.68 29.33 -19.73
C THR A 537 -9.34 30.05 -19.57
N ARG A 538 -8.75 30.48 -20.69
CA ARG A 538 -7.52 31.29 -20.74
C ARG A 538 -6.31 30.66 -20.04
N ARG A 539 -6.24 29.33 -20.00
CA ARG A 539 -5.18 28.58 -19.31
C ARG A 539 -4.25 27.92 -20.31
N LYS A 540 -2.98 27.78 -19.91
CA LYS A 540 -2.02 26.91 -20.60
C LYS A 540 -1.95 25.57 -19.88
N PHE A 541 -2.05 24.51 -20.67
CA PHE A 541 -1.96 23.13 -20.22
C PHE A 541 -0.63 22.56 -20.71
N GLU A 542 0.31 22.38 -19.77
CA GLU A 542 1.72 22.11 -20.08
C GLU A 542 2.14 20.68 -19.70
N SER A 543 1.20 19.82 -19.29
CA SER A 543 1.53 18.42 -19.04
C SER A 543 1.96 17.71 -20.34
N PRO A 544 2.86 16.70 -20.28
CA PRO A 544 3.32 15.99 -21.47
C PRO A 544 2.17 15.41 -22.31
N THR A 545 1.14 14.86 -21.66
CA THR A 545 -0.06 14.29 -22.32
C THR A 545 -0.88 15.37 -23.04
N GLU A 546 -1.10 16.53 -22.41
CA GLU A 546 -1.89 17.61 -23.01
C GLU A 546 -1.14 18.28 -24.17
N LEU A 547 0.17 18.51 -24.02
CA LEU A 547 1.02 19.07 -25.07
C LEU A 547 1.13 18.14 -26.28
N ARG A 548 1.15 16.82 -26.07
CA ARG A 548 1.15 15.85 -27.16
C ARG A 548 -0.14 15.94 -27.99
N ALA A 549 -1.31 16.00 -27.34
CA ALA A 549 -2.56 16.23 -28.06
C ALA A 549 -2.61 17.59 -28.76
N ALA A 550 -2.13 18.65 -28.11
CA ALA A 550 -2.05 19.99 -28.70
C ALA A 550 -1.16 20.04 -29.97
N ARG A 551 -0.08 19.26 -29.98
CA ARG A 551 0.93 19.21 -31.06
C ARG A 551 0.73 18.08 -32.05
N ASN A 552 -0.31 17.26 -31.90
CA ASN A 552 -0.60 16.17 -32.81
C ASN A 552 -0.79 16.70 -34.24
N THR A 553 -0.14 16.04 -35.21
CA THR A 553 -0.28 16.33 -36.65
C THR A 553 -0.84 15.15 -37.43
N ASN A 554 -0.98 13.98 -36.79
CA ASN A 554 -1.66 12.83 -37.38
C ASN A 554 -3.17 13.13 -37.52
N PRO A 555 -3.89 12.48 -38.44
CA PRO A 555 -5.32 12.73 -38.69
C PRO A 555 -6.20 12.65 -37.43
N MET A 556 -5.82 11.80 -36.47
CA MET A 556 -6.42 11.70 -35.16
C MET A 556 -5.42 11.10 -34.17
N LEU A 557 -5.45 11.57 -32.92
CA LEU A 557 -4.82 10.94 -31.77
C LEU A 557 -5.92 10.54 -30.78
N LEU A 558 -5.89 9.30 -30.31
CA LEU A 558 -6.71 8.83 -29.19
C LEU A 558 -5.77 8.52 -28.03
N GLN A 559 -6.00 9.13 -26.87
CA GLN A 559 -5.19 8.90 -25.68
C GLN A 559 -6.06 8.68 -24.45
N THR A 560 -5.66 7.76 -23.58
CA THR A 560 -6.34 7.52 -22.30
C THR A 560 -5.50 8.09 -21.16
N TYR A 561 -6.09 8.92 -20.31
CA TYR A 561 -5.36 9.56 -19.22
C TYR A 561 -6.25 9.82 -18.00
N ILE A 562 -5.62 9.99 -16.84
CA ILE A 562 -6.28 10.54 -15.65
C ILE A 562 -6.17 12.05 -15.73
N ARG A 563 -7.32 12.71 -15.72
CA ARG A 563 -7.44 14.16 -15.61
C ARG A 563 -6.98 14.64 -14.23
N ASP A 564 -6.64 15.92 -14.11
CA ASP A 564 -6.33 16.59 -12.83
C ASP A 564 -7.41 16.39 -11.74
N THR A 565 -8.64 16.12 -12.14
CA THR A 565 -9.79 15.80 -11.27
C THR A 565 -9.84 14.34 -10.79
N GLY A 566 -8.95 13.46 -11.28
CA GLY A 566 -8.94 12.02 -10.98
C GLY A 566 -9.78 11.16 -11.93
N GLU A 567 -10.51 11.78 -12.86
CA GLU A 567 -11.36 11.08 -13.83
C GLU A 567 -10.52 10.45 -14.94
N LEU A 568 -10.80 9.18 -15.26
CA LEU A 568 -10.20 8.49 -16.40
C LEU A 568 -10.98 8.79 -17.69
N LEU A 569 -10.32 9.46 -18.62
CA LEU A 569 -10.94 9.91 -19.88
C LEU A 569 -10.16 9.40 -21.08
N CYS A 570 -10.87 9.26 -22.20
CA CYS A 570 -10.27 9.16 -23.53
C CYS A 570 -10.40 10.51 -24.24
N ASP A 571 -9.27 11.06 -24.69
CA ASP A 571 -9.18 12.32 -25.43
C ASP A 571 -8.93 12.04 -26.90
N ILE A 572 -9.86 12.52 -27.73
CA ILE A 572 -9.78 12.48 -29.19
C ILE A 572 -9.27 13.85 -29.65
N ALA A 573 -8.06 13.88 -30.17
CA ALA A 573 -7.43 15.09 -30.68
C ALA A 573 -7.29 15.06 -32.21
N MET A 574 -7.71 16.13 -32.88
CA MET A 574 -7.60 16.27 -34.34
C MET A 574 -7.00 17.63 -34.73
N PRO A 575 -6.06 17.65 -35.70
CA PRO A 575 -5.35 18.87 -36.07
C PRO A 575 -6.27 19.85 -36.79
N VAL A 576 -6.07 21.13 -36.47
CA VAL A 576 -6.72 22.28 -37.10
C VAL A 576 -5.67 23.03 -37.92
N MET A 577 -5.93 23.17 -39.22
CA MET A 577 -5.02 23.79 -40.18
C MET A 577 -5.62 25.10 -40.69
N VAL A 578 -4.92 26.23 -40.52
CA VAL A 578 -5.40 27.53 -41.01
C VAL A 578 -4.44 28.04 -42.08
N ASP A 579 -4.92 28.17 -43.31
CA ASP A 579 -4.11 28.43 -44.53
C ASP A 579 -2.89 27.50 -44.65
N GLY A 580 -3.10 26.20 -44.44
CA GLY A 580 -2.05 25.18 -44.55
C GLY A 580 -1.03 25.18 -43.40
N ARG A 581 -1.17 26.06 -42.39
CA ARG A 581 -0.33 26.07 -41.19
C ARG A 581 -1.06 25.43 -40.01
N HIS A 582 -0.35 24.58 -39.26
CA HIS A 582 -0.91 23.95 -38.04
C HIS A 582 -1.11 24.99 -36.94
N TRP A 583 -2.36 25.23 -36.56
CA TRP A 583 -2.70 26.15 -35.48
C TRP A 583 -2.65 25.46 -34.11
N GLY A 584 -3.12 24.22 -34.07
CA GLY A 584 -3.33 23.43 -32.86
C GLY A 584 -4.30 22.28 -33.13
N ASN A 585 -5.01 21.84 -32.10
CA ASN A 585 -5.93 20.71 -32.20
C ASN A 585 -7.27 21.04 -31.54
N VAL A 586 -8.36 20.50 -32.09
CA VAL A 586 -9.55 20.26 -31.26
C VAL A 586 -9.29 19.05 -30.38
N ARG A 587 -9.80 19.09 -29.16
CA ARG A 587 -9.66 18.03 -28.15
C ARG A 587 -11.01 17.75 -27.53
N VAL A 588 -11.42 16.49 -27.55
CA VAL A 588 -12.70 16.06 -27.02
C VAL A 588 -12.48 14.88 -26.08
N GLY A 589 -12.69 15.14 -24.80
CA GLY A 589 -12.65 14.13 -23.75
C GLY A 589 -14.00 13.44 -23.60
N CYS A 590 -14.01 12.13 -23.56
CA CYS A 590 -15.19 11.33 -23.24
C CYS A 590 -14.85 10.22 -22.24
N ASN A 591 -15.87 9.70 -21.56
CA ASN A 591 -15.70 8.56 -20.67
C ASN A 591 -15.27 7.33 -21.47
N SER A 592 -14.17 6.70 -21.06
CA SER A 592 -13.58 5.54 -21.74
C SER A 592 -14.57 4.37 -21.89
N ASN A 593 -15.48 4.17 -20.93
CA ASN A 593 -16.46 3.08 -20.98
C ASN A 593 -17.43 3.23 -22.16
N VAL A 594 -17.76 4.46 -22.53
CA VAL A 594 -18.73 4.75 -23.61
C VAL A 594 -18.15 4.40 -24.98
N LEU A 595 -16.82 4.37 -25.12
CA LEU A 595 -16.15 3.90 -26.34
C LEU A 595 -16.13 2.36 -26.47
N LEU A 596 -16.52 1.63 -25.42
CA LEU A 596 -16.62 0.17 -25.43
C LEU A 596 -18.00 -0.31 -25.92
N ASP A 597 -18.98 0.59 -25.99
CA ASP A 597 -20.35 0.29 -26.40
C ASP A 597 -20.43 0.01 -27.91
N ALA A 598 -21.25 -0.99 -28.27
CA ALA A 598 -21.38 -1.55 -29.62
C ALA A 598 -22.08 -0.63 -30.62
#